data_AF-D4IGZ3-F1
#
_entry.id   AF-D4IGZ3-F1
#
_cell.length_a   1.000
_cell.length_b   1.000
_cell.length_c   1.000
_cell.angle_alpha   90.00
_cell.angle_beta   90.00
_cell.angle_gamma   90.00
#
_symmetry.space_group_name_H-M   'P 1'
#
loop_
_entity.id
_entity.type
_entity.pdbx_description
1 polymer ?
#
loop_
_entity_poly.entity_id
_entity_poly.type
_entity_poly.pdbx_seq_one_letter_code
_entity_poly.pdbx_strand_id
1 'polypeptide(L)'
;GAASNDFAITATSPIICNSDVVFSPMSNGLPVIFSKVVESNDSVINEDSYLNVDFDAPSCRMAGVSTMWKIELRLTARGFVVTTGGVAGLNRFTITKYEGGNNLYQLSYCPISEPICECSCVPLGNVVNRLAPSTIPFPVVFIPSDRASPV
;
A
#
# COMPACT_ATOMS: atom_id res chain seq x y z
N GLY A 1 -13.68 -27.74 -7.88
CA GLY A 1 -12.56 -26.80 -7.99
C GLY A 1 -13.09 -25.44 -7.59
N ALA A 2 -12.73 -24.95 -6.41
CA ALA A 2 -13.09 -23.61 -5.98
C ALA A 2 -12.09 -22.65 -6.64
N ALA A 3 -12.58 -21.66 -7.38
CA ALA A 3 -11.78 -20.50 -7.72
C ALA A 3 -11.36 -19.86 -6.39
N SER A 4 -10.06 -19.79 -6.11
CA SER A 4 -9.62 -18.96 -5.00
C SER A 4 -9.91 -17.52 -5.43
N ASN A 5 -10.75 -16.82 -4.66
CA ASN A 5 -11.09 -15.41 -4.92
C ASN A 5 -9.95 -14.49 -4.43
N ASP A 6 -8.71 -14.97 -4.53
CA ASP A 6 -7.55 -14.29 -3.98
C ASP A 6 -7.13 -13.22 -4.96
N PHE A 7 -7.07 -11.98 -4.48
CA PHE A 7 -6.59 -10.85 -5.26
C PHE A 7 -5.12 -10.58 -4.93
N ALA A 8 -4.29 -10.45 -5.95
CA ALA A 8 -2.95 -9.93 -5.79
C ALA A 8 -2.93 -8.41 -5.97
N ILE A 9 -2.07 -7.73 -5.23
CA ILE A 9 -1.88 -6.28 -5.36
C ILE A 9 -0.91 -5.96 -6.50
N THR A 10 -1.29 -5.02 -7.36
CA THR A 10 -0.50 -4.63 -8.54
C THR A 10 -0.77 -3.18 -8.92
N ALA A 11 -0.25 -2.72 -10.06
CA ALA A 11 -0.45 -1.38 -10.59
C ALA A 11 -1.24 -1.40 -11.91
N THR A 12 -1.95 -0.32 -12.21
CA THR A 12 -2.72 -0.21 -13.47
C THR A 12 -1.86 -0.13 -14.74
N SER A 13 -0.58 0.22 -14.63
CA SER A 13 0.35 0.35 -15.75
C SER A 13 1.64 -0.43 -15.51
N PRO A 14 2.19 -1.10 -16.53
CA PRO A 14 3.50 -1.79 -16.43
C PRO A 14 4.66 -0.87 -16.07
N ILE A 15 4.57 0.42 -16.42
CA ILE A 15 5.66 1.39 -16.21
C ILE A 15 5.59 1.99 -14.79
N ILE A 16 4.51 1.75 -14.02
CA ILE A 16 4.34 2.11 -12.60
C ILE A 16 4.67 3.59 -12.28
N CYS A 17 4.58 4.50 -13.25
CA CYS A 17 4.73 5.94 -13.01
C CYS A 17 3.38 6.52 -12.61
N ASN A 18 3.22 6.97 -11.36
CA ASN A 18 1.95 7.52 -10.85
C ASN A 18 0.75 6.61 -11.13
N SER A 19 0.99 5.30 -11.11
CA SER A 19 -0.02 4.29 -11.41
C SER A 19 -0.82 3.97 -10.17
N ASP A 20 -2.09 3.68 -10.37
CA ASP A 20 -2.99 3.35 -9.27
C ASP A 20 -2.69 1.95 -8.76
N VAL A 21 -2.78 1.77 -7.45
CA VAL A 21 -2.64 0.47 -6.79
C VAL A 21 -3.98 -0.25 -6.85
N VAL A 22 -3.98 -1.47 -7.38
CA VAL A 22 -5.19 -2.24 -7.69
C VAL A 22 -5.11 -3.68 -7.24
N PHE A 23 -6.28 -4.24 -6.95
CA PHE A 23 -6.50 -5.66 -6.72
C PHE A 23 -6.77 -6.35 -8.05
N SER A 24 -6.01 -7.39 -8.38
CA SER A 24 -6.18 -8.17 -9.60
C SER A 24 -6.34 -9.66 -9.28
N PRO A 25 -7.43 -10.31 -9.73
CA PRO A 25 -7.62 -11.75 -9.56
C PRO A 25 -6.84 -12.59 -10.59
N MET A 26 -6.20 -11.95 -11.58
CA MET A 26 -5.51 -12.61 -12.69
C MET A 26 -3.99 -12.33 -12.71
N SER A 27 -3.48 -11.64 -11.69
CA SER A 27 -2.07 -11.25 -11.59
C SER A 27 -1.37 -12.01 -10.48
N ASN A 28 -0.07 -12.26 -10.62
CA ASN A 28 0.80 -12.72 -9.53
C ASN A 28 1.17 -11.57 -8.56
N GLY A 29 0.70 -10.35 -8.84
CA GLY A 29 1.00 -9.15 -8.07
C GLY A 29 2.39 -8.58 -8.35
N LEU A 30 2.67 -7.45 -7.70
CA LEU A 30 4.01 -6.87 -7.62
C LEU A 30 4.50 -7.04 -6.18
N PRO A 31 5.77 -7.44 -5.96
CA PRO A 31 6.31 -7.48 -4.61
C PRO A 31 6.27 -6.10 -3.96
N VAL A 32 6.00 -6.06 -2.66
CA VAL A 32 5.89 -4.84 -1.86
C VAL A 32 6.97 -4.85 -0.80
N ILE A 33 7.65 -3.71 -0.63
CA ILE A 33 8.64 -3.47 0.42
C ILE A 33 8.02 -2.52 1.44
N PHE A 34 8.19 -2.86 2.71
CA PHE A 34 7.83 -2.02 3.85
C PHE A 34 9.10 -1.46 4.48
N SER A 35 9.14 -0.16 4.69
CA SER A 35 10.23 0.50 5.42
C SER A 35 9.66 1.37 6.53
N LYS A 36 10.33 1.41 7.68
CA LYS A 36 9.93 2.29 8.79
C LYS A 36 10.11 3.76 8.38
N VAL A 37 9.14 4.61 8.71
CA VAL A 37 9.24 6.06 8.45
C VAL A 37 10.32 6.70 9.32
N VAL A 38 10.52 6.20 10.55
CA VAL A 38 11.59 6.62 11.45
C VAL A 38 12.73 5.62 11.35
N GLU A 39 13.95 6.12 11.15
CA GLU A 39 15.15 5.28 11.11
C GLU A 39 15.30 4.47 12.41
N SER A 40 15.50 3.17 12.26
CA SER A 40 15.61 2.21 13.35
C SER A 40 16.50 1.07 12.89
N ASN A 41 17.36 0.58 13.79
CA ASN A 41 18.20 -0.60 13.53
C ASN A 41 17.42 -1.92 13.61
N ASP A 42 16.16 -1.88 14.02
CA ASP A 42 15.31 -3.06 14.09
C ASP A 42 14.74 -3.38 12.70
N SER A 43 15.03 -4.59 12.21
CA SER A 43 14.56 -5.09 10.91
C SER A 43 13.10 -5.57 10.93
N VAL A 44 12.47 -5.68 12.11
CA VAL A 44 11.11 -6.17 12.25
C VAL A 44 10.11 -5.04 11.99
N ILE A 45 9.15 -5.29 11.08
CA ILE A 45 7.99 -4.42 10.90
C ILE A 45 6.97 -4.75 11.98
N ASN A 46 6.72 -3.80 12.87
CA ASN A 46 5.78 -3.96 13.97
C ASN A 46 4.39 -3.43 13.57
N GLU A 47 3.35 -4.07 14.09
CA GLU A 47 1.98 -3.55 13.97
C GLU A 47 1.90 -2.11 14.49
N ASP A 48 0.99 -1.32 13.91
CA ASP A 48 0.71 0.08 14.27
C ASP A 48 1.91 1.06 14.15
N SER A 49 3.04 0.61 13.57
CA SER A 49 4.15 1.50 13.24
C SER A 49 3.91 2.22 11.91
N TYR A 50 4.42 3.46 11.78
CA TYR A 50 4.35 4.21 10.52
C TYR A 50 5.36 3.69 9.51
N LEU A 51 4.86 3.35 8.32
CA LEU A 51 5.60 2.73 7.24
C LEU A 51 5.50 3.56 5.95
N ASN A 52 6.60 3.57 5.19
CA ASN A 52 6.51 3.77 3.75
C ASN A 52 6.26 2.40 3.09
N VAL A 53 5.54 2.43 1.97
CA VAL A 53 5.17 1.24 1.20
C VAL A 53 5.57 1.48 -0.23
N ASP A 54 6.32 0.55 -0.81
CA ASP A 54 6.87 0.67 -2.17
C ASP A 54 6.63 -0.63 -2.93
N PHE A 55 6.41 -0.54 -4.25
CA PHE A 55 6.62 -1.73 -5.08
C PHE A 55 8.13 -1.96 -5.29
N ASP A 56 8.57 -3.22 -5.16
CA ASP A 56 9.90 -3.65 -5.61
C ASP A 56 9.90 -3.76 -7.15
N ALA A 57 9.98 -2.60 -7.79
CA ALA A 57 10.01 -2.46 -9.22
C ALA A 57 10.90 -1.27 -9.63
N PRO A 58 11.44 -1.28 -10.85
CA PRO A 58 12.19 -0.13 -11.37
C PRO A 58 11.31 1.13 -11.32
N SER A 59 11.82 2.16 -10.64
CA SER A 59 11.16 3.47 -10.61
C SER A 59 11.25 4.17 -11.95
N CYS A 60 10.39 5.17 -12.18
CA CYS A 60 10.45 6.01 -13.38
C CYS A 60 11.54 7.06 -13.22
N ARG A 61 12.80 6.62 -13.13
CA ARG A 61 13.97 7.46 -12.84
C ARG A 61 14.06 8.67 -13.77
N MET A 62 13.73 8.51 -15.06
CA MET A 62 13.72 9.61 -16.03
C MET A 62 12.68 10.70 -15.74
N ALA A 63 11.60 10.36 -15.03
CA ALA A 63 10.54 11.28 -14.62
C ALA A 63 10.64 11.71 -13.14
N GLY A 64 11.64 11.20 -12.40
CA GLY A 64 11.80 11.47 -10.97
C GLY A 64 10.67 10.90 -10.09
N VAL A 65 9.95 9.87 -10.55
CA VAL A 65 8.81 9.29 -9.83
C VAL A 65 9.20 7.99 -9.14
N SER A 66 8.88 7.85 -7.86
CA SER A 66 9.12 6.65 -7.05
C SER A 66 8.03 5.59 -7.24
N THR A 67 8.31 4.35 -6.81
CA THR A 67 7.28 3.31 -6.65
C THR A 67 6.58 3.38 -5.30
N MET A 68 6.93 4.38 -4.47
CA MET A 68 6.33 4.61 -3.17
C MET A 68 4.87 4.98 -3.29
N TRP A 69 4.07 4.48 -2.37
CA TRP A 69 2.64 4.71 -2.35
C TRP A 69 2.31 6.08 -1.76
N LYS A 70 1.26 6.71 -2.29
CA LYS A 70 0.64 7.94 -1.82
C LYS A 70 -0.86 7.88 -2.03
N ILE A 71 -1.60 8.76 -1.36
CA ILE A 71 -3.01 9.01 -1.68
C ILE A 71 -3.13 10.15 -2.68
N GLU A 72 -3.92 9.96 -3.73
CA GLU A 72 -4.19 10.97 -4.76
C GLU A 72 -5.67 10.98 -5.16
N LEU A 73 -6.20 12.17 -5.46
CA LEU A 73 -7.54 12.31 -6.01
C LEU A 73 -7.57 11.84 -7.47
N ARG A 74 -8.31 10.77 -7.75
CA ARG A 74 -8.56 10.28 -9.11
C ARG A 74 -10.00 10.55 -9.50
N LEU A 75 -10.21 11.48 -10.43
CA LEU A 75 -11.52 11.77 -10.99
C LEU A 75 -12.17 10.53 -11.63
N THR A 76 -11.37 9.67 -12.25
CA THR A 76 -11.80 8.39 -12.83
C THR A 76 -12.31 7.40 -11.79
N ALA A 77 -11.82 7.47 -10.56
CA ALA A 77 -12.26 6.67 -9.42
C ALA A 77 -13.29 7.40 -8.55
N ARG A 78 -13.66 8.64 -8.90
CA ARG A 78 -14.54 9.53 -8.13
C ARG A 78 -14.14 9.66 -6.66
N GLY A 79 -12.84 9.68 -6.37
CA GLY A 79 -12.36 9.74 -4.99
C GLY A 79 -10.86 9.62 -4.86
N PHE A 80 -10.42 9.56 -3.61
CA PHE A 80 -9.03 9.31 -3.26
C PHE A 80 -8.70 7.83 -3.45
N VAL A 81 -7.54 7.54 -4.05
CA VAL A 81 -7.03 6.18 -4.20
C VAL A 81 -5.54 6.15 -3.90
N VAL A 82 -5.04 4.96 -3.60
CA VAL A 82 -3.60 4.74 -3.47
C VAL A 82 -2.98 4.70 -4.87
N THR A 83 -1.92 5.47 -5.06
CA THR A 83 -1.15 5.59 -6.29
C THR A 83 0.34 5.52 -5.97
N THR A 84 1.16 5.27 -6.97
CA THR A 84 2.63 5.38 -6.87
C THR A 84 3.11 6.81 -7.08
N GLY A 85 4.39 7.08 -6.86
CA GLY A 85 4.97 8.43 -6.93
C GLY A 85 4.97 9.19 -5.62
N GLY A 86 4.89 8.48 -4.49
CA GLY A 86 5.02 9.04 -3.15
C GLY A 86 6.42 9.55 -2.82
N VAL A 87 6.53 10.26 -1.71
CA VAL A 87 7.77 10.78 -1.15
C VAL A 87 7.94 10.24 0.26
N ALA A 88 9.15 9.79 0.57
CA ALA A 88 9.49 9.20 1.87
C ALA A 88 9.18 10.17 3.01
N GLY A 89 8.56 9.65 4.07
CA GLY A 89 8.20 10.45 5.25
C GLY A 89 7.01 11.40 5.05
N LEU A 90 6.51 11.55 3.82
CA LEU A 90 5.31 12.33 3.49
C LEU A 90 4.06 11.46 3.31
N ASN A 91 4.23 10.14 3.17
CA ASN A 91 3.14 9.18 2.99
C ASN A 91 3.29 8.10 4.04
N ARG A 92 2.34 8.02 4.98
CA ARG A 92 2.41 7.10 6.11
C ARG A 92 1.30 6.08 6.02
N PHE A 93 1.67 4.83 6.17
CA PHE A 93 0.75 3.71 6.25
C PHE A 93 1.00 2.94 7.55
N THR A 94 -0.02 2.24 8.03
CA THR A 94 0.09 1.31 9.15
C THR A 94 -0.49 -0.04 8.77
N ILE A 95 0.00 -1.07 9.45
CA ILE A 95 -0.52 -2.44 9.36
C ILE A 95 -1.04 -2.80 10.74
N THR A 96 -2.28 -3.25 10.84
CA THR A 96 -2.87 -3.75 12.09
C THR A 96 -3.56 -5.07 11.82
N LYS A 97 -3.81 -5.86 12.88
CA LYS A 97 -4.71 -7.02 12.76
C LYS A 97 -6.08 -6.60 12.25
N TYR A 98 -6.65 -7.45 11.39
CA TYR A 98 -8.03 -7.32 10.95
C TYR A 98 -8.94 -7.96 11.99
N GLU A 99 -9.96 -7.23 12.45
CA GLU A 99 -10.89 -7.73 13.47
C GLU A 99 -11.64 -8.97 12.98
N GLY A 100 -11.68 -10.02 13.80
CA GLY A 100 -12.39 -11.27 13.49
C GLY A 100 -11.67 -12.22 12.55
N GLY A 101 -10.45 -11.91 12.09
CA GLY A 101 -9.64 -12.77 11.23
C GLY A 101 -8.44 -13.39 11.94
N ASN A 102 -8.33 -14.72 11.94
CA ASN A 102 -7.08 -15.39 12.34
C ASN A 102 -6.00 -15.12 11.27
N ASN A 103 -4.90 -14.46 11.65
CA ASN A 103 -3.75 -14.13 10.78
C ASN A 103 -4.07 -13.21 9.58
N LEU A 104 -5.14 -12.43 9.65
CA LEU A 104 -5.45 -11.41 8.66
C LEU A 104 -5.03 -10.03 9.18
N TYR A 105 -4.54 -9.20 8.27
CA TYR A 105 -4.16 -7.82 8.54
C TYR A 105 -5.00 -6.87 7.70
N GLN A 106 -4.94 -5.59 8.04
CA GLN A 106 -5.45 -4.50 7.23
C GLN A 106 -4.40 -3.40 7.12
N LEU A 107 -4.44 -2.68 6.01
CA LEU A 107 -3.64 -1.48 5.83
C LEU A 107 -4.51 -0.25 6.09
N SER A 108 -3.91 0.78 6.68
CA SER A 108 -4.52 2.11 6.81
C SER A 108 -3.56 3.18 6.29
N TYR A 109 -4.13 4.26 5.77
CA TYR A 109 -3.38 5.48 5.45
C TYR A 109 -3.51 6.48 6.60
N CYS A 110 -2.39 7.01 7.06
CA CYS A 110 -2.32 7.98 8.14
C CYS A 110 -1.89 9.34 7.57
N PRO A 111 -2.82 10.31 7.43
CA PRO A 111 -2.48 11.63 6.93
C PRO A 111 -1.44 12.30 7.82
N ILE A 112 -0.47 12.99 7.21
CA ILE A 112 0.39 13.90 7.96
C ILE A 112 -0.38 15.18 8.16
N SER A 113 -0.61 15.51 9.40
CA SER A 113 -1.25 16.74 9.81
C SER A 113 -0.28 17.57 10.63
N GLU A 114 -0.42 18.90 10.52
CA GLU A 114 0.23 19.86 11.40
C GLU A 114 -0.05 19.50 12.87
N PRO A 115 0.86 19.83 13.82
CA PRO A 115 0.89 19.29 15.19
C PRO A 115 -0.34 19.57 16.07
N ILE A 116 -1.39 20.20 15.54
CA ILE A 116 -2.59 20.65 16.24
C ILE A 116 -3.81 19.77 15.90
N CYS A 117 -3.77 18.98 14.82
CA CYS A 117 -4.85 18.07 14.43
C CYS A 117 -4.27 16.68 14.22
N GLU A 118 -4.31 15.74 15.14
CA GLU A 118 -4.04 14.34 14.78
C GLU A 118 -5.20 13.80 13.94
N CYS A 119 -5.00 13.65 12.62
CA CYS A 119 -5.97 12.97 11.79
C CYS A 119 -5.88 11.47 12.06
N SER A 120 -7.02 10.84 12.39
CA SER A 120 -7.07 9.39 12.54
C SER A 120 -6.70 8.70 11.22
N CYS A 121 -5.98 7.58 11.33
CA CYS A 121 -5.69 6.74 10.17
C CYS A 121 -7.00 6.20 9.58
N VAL A 122 -7.08 6.17 8.25
CA VAL A 122 -8.25 5.69 7.52
C VAL A 122 -7.96 4.32 6.93
N PRO A 123 -8.79 3.30 7.20
CA PRO A 123 -8.60 1.97 6.63
C PRO A 123 -8.65 1.99 5.11
N LEU A 124 -7.87 1.09 4.49
CA LEU A 124 -7.86 0.91 3.05
C LEU A 124 -8.66 -0.34 2.67
N GLY A 125 -9.46 -0.20 1.62
CA GLY A 125 -10.33 -1.24 1.09
C GLY A 125 -10.24 -1.37 -0.42
N ASN A 126 -10.96 -2.36 -0.96
CA ASN A 126 -11.15 -2.55 -2.40
C ASN A 126 -12.36 -1.75 -2.88
N VAL A 127 -12.10 -0.64 -3.59
CA VAL A 127 -13.13 0.19 -4.21
C VAL A 127 -13.00 0.09 -5.72
N VAL A 128 -13.87 -0.70 -6.36
CA VAL A 128 -13.84 -0.94 -7.82
C VAL A 128 -12.45 -1.41 -8.28
N ASN A 129 -11.92 -2.43 -7.62
CA ASN A 129 -10.58 -3.00 -7.82
C ASN A 129 -9.41 -2.07 -7.47
N ARG A 130 -9.65 -0.90 -6.87
CA ARG A 130 -8.60 0.03 -6.45
C ARG A 130 -8.41 -0.03 -4.95
N LEU A 131 -7.17 0.05 -4.50
CA LEU A 131 -6.88 0.26 -3.09
C LEU A 131 -7.19 1.72 -2.74
N ALA A 132 -8.14 1.95 -1.84
CA ALA A 132 -8.64 3.28 -1.53
C ALA A 132 -9.15 3.38 -0.08
N PRO A 133 -9.22 4.60 0.51
CA PRO A 133 -9.86 4.81 1.80
C PRO A 133 -11.29 4.24 1.81
N SER A 134 -11.61 3.45 2.83
CA SER A 134 -12.87 2.73 2.93
C SER A 134 -13.28 2.53 4.38
N THR A 135 -14.59 2.60 4.66
CA THR A 135 -15.15 2.19 5.95
C THR A 135 -15.18 0.66 6.13
N ILE A 136 -14.98 -0.07 5.03
CA ILE A 136 -14.86 -1.53 4.99
C ILE A 136 -13.41 -1.85 4.60
N PRO A 137 -12.53 -2.17 5.56
CA PRO A 137 -11.15 -2.56 5.27
C PRO A 137 -11.11 -3.83 4.43
N PHE A 138 -10.11 -3.95 3.57
CA PHE A 138 -9.88 -5.18 2.82
C PHE A 138 -8.86 -6.05 3.58
N PRO A 139 -9.24 -7.24 4.08
CA PRO A 139 -8.30 -8.10 4.79
C PRO A 139 -7.22 -8.63 3.84
N VAL A 140 -5.98 -8.67 4.31
CA VAL A 140 -4.83 -9.15 3.54
C VAL A 140 -3.99 -10.16 4.32
N VAL A 141 -3.23 -10.95 3.56
CA VAL A 141 -2.15 -11.80 4.05
C VAL A 141 -0.85 -11.39 3.35
N PHE A 142 0.28 -11.51 4.06
CA PHE A 142 1.59 -11.24 3.50
C PHE A 142 2.25 -12.55 3.10
N ILE A 143 2.61 -12.66 1.82
CA ILE A 143 3.29 -13.82 1.26
C ILE A 143 4.71 -13.38 0.91
N PRO A 144 5.76 -14.03 1.45
CA PRO A 144 7.13 -13.74 1.06
C PRO A 144 7.32 -13.84 -0.45
N SER A 145 8.02 -12.87 -1.04
CA SER A 145 8.39 -12.95 -2.46
C SER A 145 9.69 -13.74 -2.62
N ASP A 146 9.75 -14.63 -3.61
CA ASP A 146 10.97 -15.37 -3.97
C ASP A 146 12.05 -14.48 -4.61
N ARG A 147 11.71 -13.24 -4.98
CA ARG A 147 12.69 -12.23 -5.39
C ARG A 147 13.34 -11.66 -4.13
N ALA A 148 14.55 -12.10 -3.84
CA ALA A 148 15.40 -11.42 -2.87
C ALA A 148 15.58 -9.96 -3.34
N SER A 149 15.07 -8.98 -2.59
CA SER A 149 15.48 -7.59 -2.79
C SER A 149 17.00 -7.53 -2.58
N PRO A 150 17.77 -6.99 -3.53
CA PRO A 150 19.18 -6.71 -3.27
C PRO A 150 19.23 -5.64 -2.17
N VAL A 151 19.69 -6.06 -0.99
CA VAL A 151 20.08 -5.16 0.10
C VAL A 151 21.27 -4.32 -0.34
#